data_AF-A0A540VP37-F1
#
_entry.id   AF-A0A540VP37-F1
#
_cell.length_a   1.000
_cell.length_b   1.000
_cell.length_c   1.000
_cell.angle_alpha   90.00
_cell.angle_beta   90.00
_cell.angle_gamma   90.00
#
_symmetry.space_group_name_H-M   'P 1'
#
loop_
_entity.id
_entity.type
_entity.pdbx_description
1 polymer ?
#
loop_
_entity_poly.entity_id
_entity_poly.type
_entity_poly.pdbx_seq_one_letter_code
_entity_poly.pdbx_strand_id
1 'polypeptide(L)'
;MQIQRERFLGAGHYERTPERHGYANGYKPKRIDTPAGTVNVQVPNTAGQDGEPFYPQSLERGRRSVRHLCSVASEILPPATAAEWPWCSAATSASAQPPCVPVSIPNHRPIPPT
;
A
#
# COMPACT_ATOMS: atom_id res chain seq x y z
N MET A 1 -12.99 -3.86 -7.09
CA MET A 1 -12.00 -4.41 -6.12
C MET A 1 -12.17 -5.89 -5.84
N GLN A 2 -13.38 -6.45 -5.96
CA GLN A 2 -13.63 -7.88 -5.72
C GLN A 2 -12.79 -8.81 -6.62
N ILE A 3 -12.66 -8.48 -7.91
CA ILE A 3 -11.80 -9.22 -8.86
C ILE A 3 -10.33 -9.28 -8.39
N GLN A 4 -9.80 -8.19 -7.81
CA GLN A 4 -8.43 -8.20 -7.29
C GLN A 4 -8.28 -9.15 -6.10
N ARG A 5 -9.31 -9.23 -5.24
CA ARG A 5 -9.34 -10.18 -4.12
C ARG A 5 -9.39 -11.62 -4.62
N GLU A 6 -10.22 -11.92 -5.61
CA GLU A 6 -10.35 -13.27 -6.19
C GLU A 6 -9.05 -13.73 -6.81
N ARG A 7 -8.37 -12.85 -7.56
CA ARG A 7 -7.02 -13.10 -8.08
C ARG A 7 -5.99 -13.33 -6.97
N PHE A 8 -6.07 -12.56 -5.88
CA PHE A 8 -5.19 -12.74 -4.73
C PHE A 8 -5.42 -14.09 -4.01
N LEU A 9 -6.68 -14.51 -3.88
CA LEU A 9 -7.05 -15.77 -3.24
C LEU A 9 -6.85 -17.00 -4.15
N GLY A 10 -6.64 -16.80 -5.46
CA GLY A 10 -6.57 -17.89 -6.44
C GLY A 10 -7.88 -18.65 -6.64
N ALA A 11 -9.01 -18.05 -6.23
CA ALA A 11 -10.31 -18.69 -6.25
C ALA A 11 -11.44 -17.66 -6.39
N GLY A 12 -12.43 -17.99 -7.21
CA GLY A 12 -13.67 -17.24 -7.35
C GLY A 12 -14.60 -17.38 -6.15
N HIS A 13 -15.77 -16.73 -6.26
CA HIS A 13 -16.78 -16.81 -5.22
C HIS A 13 -17.31 -18.25 -5.06
N TYR A 14 -17.21 -18.81 -3.85
CA TYR A 14 -17.56 -20.20 -3.52
C TYR A 14 -16.83 -21.29 -4.32
N GLU A 15 -15.80 -20.92 -5.08
CA GLU A 15 -15.00 -21.87 -5.82
C GLU A 15 -14.12 -22.66 -4.84
N ARG A 16 -14.09 -23.99 -5.03
CA ARG A 16 -13.25 -24.91 -4.27
C ARG A 16 -12.08 -25.29 -5.16
N THR A 17 -10.93 -24.66 -4.93
CA THR A 17 -9.67 -24.98 -5.59
C THR A 17 -8.65 -25.42 -4.54
N PRO A 18 -7.82 -26.44 -4.84
CA PRO A 18 -6.73 -26.82 -3.95
C PRO A 18 -5.66 -25.71 -3.83
N GLU A 19 -5.54 -24.82 -4.81
CA GLU A 19 -4.64 -23.66 -4.83
C GLU A 19 -5.21 -22.44 -4.08
N ARG A 20 -6.28 -22.60 -3.30
CA ARG A 20 -6.93 -21.49 -2.61
C ARG A 20 -6.08 -20.97 -1.45
N HIS A 21 -5.65 -19.71 -1.54
CA HIS A 21 -4.82 -19.05 -0.53
C HIS A 21 -5.64 -18.22 0.47
N GLY A 22 -6.56 -18.87 1.19
CA GLY A 22 -7.36 -18.27 2.27
C GLY A 22 -8.82 -17.96 1.91
N TYR A 23 -9.45 -17.09 2.70
CA TYR A 23 -10.89 -16.84 2.68
C TYR A 23 -11.25 -15.36 2.61
N ALA A 24 -12.40 -15.06 2.01
CA ALA A 24 -12.99 -13.73 2.06
C ALA A 24 -13.63 -13.50 3.44
N ASN A 25 -13.24 -12.43 4.12
CA ASN A 25 -13.72 -12.10 5.47
C ASN A 25 -14.47 -10.75 5.47
N GLY A 26 -15.53 -10.69 4.67
CA GLY A 26 -16.38 -9.51 4.55
C GLY A 26 -15.69 -8.29 3.91
N TYR A 27 -16.14 -7.11 4.34
CA TYR A 27 -15.67 -5.81 3.84
C TYR A 27 -15.45 -4.84 5.00
N LYS A 28 -14.49 -3.93 4.83
CA LYS A 28 -14.21 -2.83 5.76
C LYS A 28 -14.52 -1.49 5.07
N PRO A 29 -15.33 -0.61 5.69
CA PRO A 29 -15.61 0.69 5.10
C PRO A 29 -14.36 1.57 5.14
N LYS A 30 -14.09 2.27 4.03
CA LYS A 30 -13.05 3.30 3.93
C LYS A 30 -13.64 4.55 3.29
N ARG A 31 -13.43 5.70 3.94
CA ARG A 31 -13.74 7.02 3.38
C ARG A 31 -12.64 7.47 2.43
N ILE A 32 -13.03 7.90 1.24
CA ILE A 32 -12.12 8.40 0.21
C ILE A 32 -12.63 9.76 -0.27
N ASP A 33 -11.76 10.74 -0.28
CA ASP A 33 -12.03 12.06 -0.81
C ASP A 33 -11.72 12.06 -2.30
N THR A 34 -12.76 12.33 -3.10
CA THR A 34 -12.69 12.40 -4.57
C THR A 34 -13.06 13.82 -5.02
N PRO A 35 -12.74 14.25 -6.25
CA PRO A 35 -13.13 15.57 -6.75
C PRO A 35 -14.66 15.77 -6.77
N ALA A 36 -15.42 14.67 -6.91
CA ALA A 36 -16.88 14.68 -6.87
C ALA A 36 -17.46 14.63 -5.44
N GLY A 37 -16.62 14.68 -4.40
CA GLY A 37 -17.00 14.60 -2.99
C GLY A 37 -16.43 13.38 -2.26
N THR A 38 -16.69 13.31 -0.95
CA THR A 38 -16.26 12.16 -0.13
C THR A 38 -17.17 10.96 -0.36
N VAL A 39 -16.58 9.83 -0.73
CA VAL A 39 -17.28 8.57 -0.99
C VAL A 39 -16.89 7.52 0.05
N ASN A 40 -17.87 6.75 0.53
CA ASN A 40 -17.63 5.55 1.34
C ASN A 40 -17.49 4.32 0.45
N VAL A 41 -16.33 3.68 0.46
CA VAL A 41 -16.05 2.50 -0.34
C VAL A 41 -15.84 1.29 0.57
N GLN A 42 -16.37 0.14 0.16
CA GLN A 42 -16.20 -1.13 0.88
C GLN A 42 -14.93 -1.84 0.40
N VAL A 43 -13.90 -1.88 1.24
CA VAL A 43 -12.63 -2.56 0.95
C VAL A 43 -12.77 -4.05 1.27
N PRO A 44 -12.55 -4.96 0.29
CA PRO A 44 -12.61 -6.39 0.55
C PRO A 44 -11.55 -6.79 1.57
N ASN A 45 -11.94 -7.60 2.56
CA ASN A 45 -11.03 -8.14 3.55
C ASN A 45 -10.82 -9.64 3.33
N THR A 46 -9.63 -10.14 3.66
CA THR A 46 -9.25 -11.55 3.56
C THR A 46 -8.75 -12.06 4.91
N ALA A 47 -8.83 -13.38 5.12
CA ALA A 47 -8.37 -14.05 6.34
C ALA A 47 -7.84 -15.44 6.03
N GLY A 48 -7.00 -15.99 6.91
CA GLY A 48 -6.45 -17.35 6.76
C GLY A 48 -5.44 -17.48 5.63
N GLN A 49 -4.69 -16.41 5.35
CA GLN A 49 -3.57 -16.41 4.41
C GLN A 49 -2.26 -16.28 5.20
N ASP A 50 -1.28 -17.11 4.87
CA ASP A 50 0.05 -17.06 5.47
C ASP A 50 0.90 -16.02 4.71
N GLY A 51 0.75 -14.74 5.06
CA GLY A 51 1.48 -13.65 4.42
C GLY A 51 0.87 -12.26 4.60
N GLU A 52 1.32 -11.32 3.76
CA GLU A 52 0.85 -9.93 3.81
C GLU A 52 -0.67 -9.83 3.56
N PRO A 53 -1.43 -9.06 4.37
CA PRO A 53 -2.85 -8.86 4.19
C PRO A 53 -3.18 -8.22 2.84
N PHE A 54 -4.23 -8.72 2.18
CA PHE A 54 -4.67 -8.20 0.88
C PHE A 54 -5.02 -6.72 0.98
N TYR A 55 -4.44 -5.92 0.09
CA TYR A 55 -4.85 -4.53 -0.11
C TYR A 55 -5.05 -4.28 -1.60
N PRO A 56 -6.18 -3.68 -2.01
CA PRO A 56 -6.47 -3.47 -3.42
C PRO A 56 -5.51 -2.43 -4.02
N GLN A 57 -4.97 -2.71 -5.20
CA GLN A 57 -4.06 -1.81 -5.91
C GLN A 57 -4.71 -0.49 -6.31
N SER A 58 -6.04 -0.47 -6.43
CA SER A 58 -6.80 0.75 -6.71
C SER A 58 -6.75 1.77 -5.56
N LEU A 59 -6.32 1.35 -4.37
CA LEU A 59 -6.21 2.21 -3.18
C LEU A 59 -4.77 2.21 -2.66
N GLU A 60 -4.30 3.38 -2.25
CA GLU A 60 -3.03 3.49 -1.54
C GLU A 60 -3.24 3.29 -0.04
N ARG A 61 -2.34 2.49 0.57
CA ARG A 61 -2.34 2.25 2.02
C ARG A 61 -1.98 3.59 2.71
N GLY A 62 -2.76 3.96 3.74
CA GLY A 62 -2.55 5.22 4.47
C GLY A 62 -3.12 6.49 3.83
N ARG A 63 -3.57 6.46 2.56
CA ARG A 63 -4.13 7.64 1.88
C ARG A 63 -5.66 7.68 1.92
N ARG A 64 -6.22 8.87 2.15
CA ARG A 64 -7.66 9.15 2.09
C ARG A 64 -8.07 9.92 0.83
N SER A 65 -7.15 10.61 0.16
CA SER A 65 -7.38 11.26 -1.13
C SER A 65 -7.04 10.34 -2.31
N VAL A 66 -7.74 10.51 -3.42
CA VAL A 66 -7.36 9.87 -4.69
C VAL A 66 -6.04 10.45 -5.19
N ARG A 67 -5.12 9.62 -5.69
CA ARG A 67 -3.81 10.05 -6.22
C ARG A 67 -3.92 11.18 -7.26
N HIS A 68 -4.93 11.11 -8.13
CA HIS A 68 -5.22 12.12 -9.15
C HIS A 68 -5.49 13.51 -8.56
N LEU A 69 -6.20 13.60 -7.42
CA LEU A 69 -6.44 14.89 -6.76
C LEU A 69 -5.15 15.57 -6.35
N CYS A 70 -4.21 14.81 -5.82
CA CYS A 70 -2.95 15.37 -5.38
C CYS A 70 -2.03 15.73 -6.56
N SER A 71 -2.11 15.00 -7.67
CA SER A 71 -1.41 15.38 -8.90
C SER A 71 -1.93 16.70 -9.46
N VAL A 72 -3.26 16.87 -9.57
CA VAL A 72 -3.87 18.12 -10.03
C VAL A 72 -3.52 19.28 -9.10
N ALA A 73 -3.60 19.08 -7.78
CA ALA A 73 -3.21 20.09 -6.80
C ALA A 73 -1.75 20.55 -6.98
N SER A 74 -0.82 19.63 -7.26
CA SER A 74 0.59 19.96 -7.49
C SER A 74 0.84 20.75 -8.78
N GLU A 75 -0.05 20.66 -9.77
CA GLU A 75 0.09 21.38 -11.04
C GLU A 75 -0.45 22.81 -10.95
N ILE A 76 -1.56 23.01 -10.24
CA ILE A 76 -2.26 24.30 -10.18
C ILE A 76 -1.77 25.22 -9.04
N LEU A 77 -1.13 24.68 -8.00
CA LEU A 77 -0.65 25.47 -6.86
C LEU A 77 0.82 25.86 -7.04
N PRO A 78 1.19 27.14 -6.79
CA PRO A 78 2.59 27.54 -6.77
C PRO A 78 3.35 26.79 -5.65
N PRO A 79 4.63 26.44 -5.86
CA PRO A 79 5.39 25.54 -4.99
C PRO A 79 5.56 26.08 -3.54
N ALA A 80 5.40 27.38 -3.34
CA ALA A 80 5.48 28.02 -2.01
C ALA A 80 4.27 27.70 -1.10
N THR A 81 3.12 27.29 -1.67
CA THR A 81 1.88 27.01 -0.90
C THR A 81 1.65 25.51 -0.71
N ALA A 82 2.34 24.65 -1.48
CA ALA A 82 2.19 23.19 -1.38
C ALA A 82 2.63 22.62 -0.03
N ALA A 83 3.56 23.28 0.67
CA ALA A 83 4.01 22.91 2.01
C ALA A 83 2.92 23.02 3.09
N GLU A 84 1.85 23.80 2.84
CA GLU A 84 0.76 24.02 3.80
C GLU A 84 -0.36 22.97 3.69
N TRP A 85 -0.28 22.03 2.73
CA TRP A 85 -1.32 21.02 2.46
C TRP A 85 -0.85 19.61 2.86
N PRO A 86 -0.92 19.23 4.16
CA PRO A 86 -0.32 18.00 4.68
C PRO A 86 -0.91 16.70 4.09
N TRP A 87 -2.06 16.76 3.43
CA TRP A 87 -2.67 15.61 2.76
C TRP A 87 -2.11 15.31 1.36
N CYS A 88 -1.35 16.24 0.76
CA CYS A 88 -0.59 16.02 -0.48
C CYS A 88 0.87 15.64 -0.21
N SER A 89 1.49 16.14 0.86
CA SER A 89 2.94 16.01 1.13
C SER A 89 3.44 14.60 1.46
N ALA A 90 2.56 13.61 1.70
CA ALA A 90 2.97 12.21 1.80
C ALA A 90 3.49 11.62 0.45
N ALA A 91 3.37 12.37 -0.66
CA ALA A 91 3.81 11.95 -1.99
C ALA A 91 5.31 12.22 -2.29
N THR A 92 6.07 12.88 -1.40
CA THR A 92 7.48 13.27 -1.67
C THR A 92 8.49 12.61 -0.74
N SER A 93 8.19 11.44 -0.17
CA SER A 93 9.15 10.71 0.68
C SER A 93 9.10 9.20 0.44
N ALA A 94 9.21 8.76 -0.81
CA ALA A 94 9.39 7.33 -1.12
C ALA A 94 10.22 7.06 -2.40
N SER A 95 11.17 7.95 -2.76
CA SER A 95 12.18 7.65 -3.81
C SER A 95 13.59 8.14 -3.49
N ALA A 96 13.89 8.47 -2.23
CA ALA A 96 15.27 8.52 -1.78
C ALA A 96 15.58 7.14 -1.17
N GLN A 97 15.91 6.17 -2.01
CA GLN A 97 16.84 5.13 -1.55
C GLN A 97 18.12 5.88 -1.17
N PRO A 98 18.58 5.85 0.10
CA PRO A 98 19.95 6.26 0.37
C PRO A 98 20.86 5.38 -0.48
N PRO A 99 21.91 5.92 -1.14
CA PRO A 99 22.84 5.07 -1.87
C PRO A 99 23.37 4.01 -0.90
N CYS A 100 23.24 2.74 -1.29
CA CYS A 100 23.84 1.62 -0.60
C CYS A 100 25.34 1.87 -0.48
N VAL A 101 25.79 2.40 0.66
CA VAL A 101 27.19 2.42 1.02
C VAL A 101 27.53 0.99 1.43
N PRO A 102 28.52 0.31 0.81
CA PRO A 102 28.94 -0.99 1.29
C PRO A 102 29.53 -0.81 2.69
N VAL A 103 28.83 -1.35 3.70
CA VAL A 103 29.38 -1.52 5.04
C VAL A 103 30.48 -2.56 4.94
N SER A 104 31.73 -2.09 4.94
CA SER A 104 32.90 -2.93 5.15
C SER A 104 32.80 -3.58 6.53
N ILE A 105 32.52 -4.87 6.56
CA ILE A 105 32.60 -5.71 7.77
C ILE A 105 34.09 -5.85 8.11
N PRO A 106 34.58 -5.39 9.28
CA PRO A 106 35.94 -5.68 9.69
C PRO A 106 36.07 -7.16 10.06
N ASN A 107 37.03 -7.82 9.39
CA ASN A 107 37.49 -9.19 9.59
C ASN A 107 37.38 -9.69 11.04
N HIS A 108 36.56 -10.72 11.27
CA HIS A 108 36.67 -11.58 12.44
C HIS A 108 38.03 -12.28 12.42
N ARG A 109 38.90 -11.98 13.40
CA ARG A 109 40.06 -12.82 13.71
C ARG A 109 39.58 -14.13 14.37
N PRO A 110 40.08 -15.30 13.97
CA PRO A 110 39.80 -16.54 14.68
C PRO A 110 40.50 -16.57 16.03
N ILE A 111 39.78 -16.97 17.07
CA ILE A 111 40.29 -17.19 18.43
C ILE A 111 40.89 -18.61 18.47
N PRO A 112 42.14 -18.81 18.96
CA PRO A 112 42.73 -20.14 19.08
C PRO A 112 42.15 -20.90 20.29
N PRO A 113 42.05 -22.24 20.22
CA PRO A 113 41.59 -23.04 21.35
C PRO A 113 42.69 -23.19 22.41
N THR A 114 42.31 -23.06 23.67
CA THR A 114 43.01 -23.60 24.85
C THR A 114 42.48 -24.98 25.19
#